data_AF-A0A948RS14-F1
#
_entry.id   AF-A0A948RS14-F1
#
_cell.length_a   1.000
_cell.length_b   1.000
_cell.length_c   1.000
_cell.angle_alpha   90.00
_cell.angle_beta   90.00
_cell.angle_gamma   90.00
#
_symmetry.space_group_name_H-M   'P 1'
#
loop_
_entity.id
_entity.type
_entity.pdbx_description
1 polymer ?
#
loop_
_entity_poly.entity_id
_entity_poly.type
_entity_poly.pdbx_seq_one_letter_code
_entity_poly.pdbx_strand_id
1 'polypeptide(L)'
;MKKTVVVLIALALLGGAVAVVAGCGGSGLRAGAEIPADTAVVGIAEINEKPTAYAGKSVVTSGYYGIGLCSDCFLIKDGVATLRVEGSQTVPVPSKSYLNKPLRVYGTVDVTEGAGGTEQAITLKAEGLEFQ
;
A
#
# COMPACT_ATOMS: atom_id res chain seq x y z
N MET A 1 36.15 -21.79 -53.21
CA MET A 1 37.04 -20.63 -53.03
C MET A 1 36.24 -19.35 -53.25
N LYS A 2 35.95 -18.58 -52.19
CA LYS A 2 35.45 -17.18 -52.18
C LYS A 2 35.40 -16.75 -50.71
N LYS A 3 36.51 -16.17 -50.24
CA LYS A 3 36.69 -14.73 -49.89
C LYS A 3 35.98 -14.33 -48.59
N THR A 4 36.78 -14.34 -47.54
CA THR A 4 36.64 -13.60 -46.27
C THR A 4 36.27 -12.15 -46.52
N VAL A 5 35.28 -11.63 -45.78
CA VAL A 5 35.26 -10.21 -45.39
C VAL A 5 34.73 -10.14 -43.96
N VAL A 6 35.68 -9.99 -43.03
CA VAL A 6 35.42 -9.48 -41.68
C VAL A 6 35.08 -8.00 -41.85
N VAL A 7 33.91 -7.57 -41.37
CA VAL A 7 33.62 -6.15 -41.15
C VAL A 7 33.17 -5.98 -39.70
N LEU A 8 34.16 -5.63 -38.87
CA LEU A 8 33.96 -4.95 -37.59
C LEU A 8 33.39 -3.56 -37.87
N ILE A 9 32.16 -3.29 -37.43
CA ILE A 9 31.68 -1.91 -37.25
C ILE A 9 31.40 -1.73 -35.77
N ALA A 10 32.40 -1.16 -35.08
CA ALA A 10 32.20 -0.37 -33.89
C ALA A 10 31.92 1.08 -34.36
N LEU A 11 30.76 1.63 -34.01
CA LEU A 11 30.48 3.06 -33.92
C LEU A 11 29.18 3.20 -33.10
N ALA A 12 29.27 3.43 -31.80
CA ALA A 12 29.37 4.72 -31.14
C ALA A 12 27.99 5.37 -30.91
N LEU A 13 27.65 5.47 -29.62
CA LEU A 13 27.07 6.63 -28.93
C LEU A 13 25.97 7.40 -29.66
N LEU A 14 24.76 7.40 -29.10
CA LEU A 14 24.06 8.59 -28.58
C LEU A 14 22.58 8.28 -28.37
N GLY A 15 22.02 8.82 -27.29
CA GLY A 15 20.62 9.24 -27.28
C GLY A 15 19.65 8.21 -26.73
N GLY A 16 19.60 8.10 -25.41
CA GLY A 16 18.55 7.37 -24.74
C GLY A 16 18.71 7.40 -23.24
N ALA A 17 18.89 8.60 -22.66
CA ALA A 17 18.52 8.80 -21.27
C ALA A 17 17.03 8.43 -21.18
N VAL A 18 16.73 7.20 -20.77
CA VAL A 18 15.42 6.88 -20.23
C VAL A 18 15.39 7.66 -18.93
N ALA A 19 14.89 8.89 -19.05
CA ALA A 19 14.49 9.71 -17.93
C ALA A 19 13.55 8.83 -17.13
N VAL A 20 14.06 8.30 -16.03
CA VAL A 20 13.24 7.77 -14.97
C VAL A 20 12.40 8.96 -14.56
N VAL A 21 11.15 8.99 -15.01
CA VAL A 21 10.17 9.93 -14.49
C VAL A 21 9.90 9.45 -13.08
N ALA A 22 10.84 9.71 -12.18
CA ALA A 22 10.56 9.79 -10.77
C ALA A 22 9.54 10.92 -10.68
N GLY A 23 8.27 10.54 -10.57
CA GLY A 23 7.16 11.44 -10.33
C GLY A 23 7.44 12.19 -9.02
N CYS A 24 8.15 13.29 -9.14
CA CYS A 24 8.39 14.26 -8.09
C CYS A 24 7.15 15.14 -8.03
N GLY A 25 6.18 14.78 -7.18
CA GLY A 25 4.93 15.53 -7.09
C GLY A 25 3.86 14.84 -6.24
N GLY A 26 4.20 14.48 -5.00
CA GLY A 26 3.21 14.06 -4.02
C GLY A 26 3.47 14.77 -2.69
N SER A 27 2.81 15.90 -2.44
CA SER A 27 2.84 16.60 -1.15
C SER A 27 1.94 15.91 -0.10
N GLY A 28 1.83 14.59 -0.18
CA GLY A 28 1.08 13.75 0.74
C GLY A 28 1.98 13.20 1.85
N LEU A 29 1.42 12.97 3.03
CA LEU A 29 2.12 12.24 4.08
C LEU A 29 2.41 10.81 3.59
N ARG A 30 3.68 10.43 3.62
CA ARG A 30 4.16 9.06 3.46
C ARG A 30 4.86 8.63 4.75
N ALA A 31 4.56 7.44 5.23
CA ALA A 31 5.15 6.92 6.46
C ALA A 31 5.33 5.40 6.38
N GLY A 32 6.34 4.88 7.07
CA GLY A 32 6.67 3.46 7.08
C GLY A 32 7.41 2.97 5.83
N ALA A 33 7.21 1.68 5.52
CA ALA A 33 7.74 1.01 4.36
C ALA A 33 7.14 1.57 3.06
N GLU A 34 7.89 1.44 1.97
CA GLU A 34 7.41 1.74 0.64
C GLU A 34 6.26 0.78 0.26
N ILE A 35 5.19 1.32 -0.31
CA ILE A 35 4.08 0.52 -0.83
C ILE A 35 4.52 -0.08 -2.18
N PRO A 36 4.60 -1.42 -2.33
CA PRO A 36 5.05 -2.00 -3.59
C PRO A 36 4.12 -1.62 -4.75
N ALA A 37 4.73 -1.21 -5.87
CA ALA A 37 3.99 -0.71 -7.04
C ALA A 37 3.21 -1.80 -7.80
N ASP A 38 3.64 -3.06 -7.66
CA ASP A 38 3.11 -4.25 -8.34
C ASP A 38 2.11 -5.05 -7.48
N THR A 39 1.94 -4.70 -6.20
CA THR A 39 0.96 -5.36 -5.34
C THR A 39 -0.47 -4.94 -5.68
N ALA A 40 -1.34 -5.93 -5.93
CA ALA A 40 -2.75 -5.70 -6.19
C ALA A 40 -3.45 -5.01 -5.01
N VAL A 41 -4.29 -4.01 -5.32
CA VAL A 41 -5.10 -3.31 -4.32
C VAL A 41 -6.36 -4.12 -4.04
N VAL A 42 -6.56 -4.50 -2.79
CA VAL A 42 -7.72 -5.25 -2.29
C VAL A 42 -8.71 -4.28 -1.64
N GLY A 43 -10.01 -4.45 -1.94
CA GLY A 43 -11.07 -3.62 -1.37
C GLY A 43 -11.28 -3.86 0.12
N ILE A 44 -11.70 -2.83 0.87
CA ILE A 44 -11.97 -2.96 2.31
C ILE A 44 -13.16 -3.88 2.55
N ALA A 45 -14.24 -3.74 1.77
CA ALA A 45 -15.38 -4.66 1.82
C ALA A 45 -14.96 -6.12 1.60
N GLU A 46 -14.06 -6.37 0.64
CA GLU A 46 -13.59 -7.72 0.33
C GLU A 46 -12.81 -8.36 1.48
N ILE A 47 -11.94 -7.58 2.13
CA ILE A 47 -11.21 -8.02 3.34
C ILE A 47 -12.20 -8.38 4.45
N ASN A 48 -13.24 -7.57 4.63
CA ASN A 48 -14.25 -7.77 5.67
C ASN A 48 -15.20 -8.95 5.39
N GLU A 49 -15.53 -9.22 4.13
CA GLU A 49 -16.40 -10.34 3.73
C GLU A 49 -15.67 -11.69 3.78
N LYS A 50 -14.35 -11.70 3.56
CA LYS A 50 -13.52 -12.91 3.48
C LYS A 50 -12.28 -12.83 4.38
N PRO A 51 -12.40 -12.53 5.68
CA PRO A 51 -11.27 -12.26 6.56
C PRO A 51 -10.26 -13.42 6.61
N THR A 52 -10.75 -14.66 6.67
CA THR A 52 -9.90 -15.86 6.71
C THR A 52 -9.08 -16.07 5.45
N ALA A 53 -9.52 -15.56 4.29
CA ALA A 53 -8.75 -15.63 3.05
C ALA A 53 -7.55 -14.67 3.06
N TYR A 54 -7.59 -13.65 3.93
CA TYR A 54 -6.57 -12.61 4.04
C TYR A 54 -5.74 -12.70 5.32
N ALA A 55 -6.18 -13.46 6.33
CA ALA A 55 -5.46 -13.63 7.60
C ALA A 55 -3.98 -13.97 7.39
N GLY A 56 -3.10 -13.16 7.98
CA GLY A 56 -1.63 -13.27 7.88
C GLY A 56 -1.03 -12.84 6.55
N LYS A 57 -1.82 -12.38 5.58
CA LYS A 57 -1.32 -11.90 4.29
C LYS A 57 -1.07 -10.39 4.31
N SER A 58 0.03 -9.99 3.69
CA SER A 58 0.28 -8.59 3.38
C SER A 58 -0.56 -8.17 2.17
N VAL A 59 -1.27 -7.06 2.29
CA VAL A 59 -2.15 -6.50 1.26
C VAL A 59 -1.89 -5.02 1.11
N VAL A 60 -2.22 -4.48 -0.06
CA VAL A 60 -2.44 -3.05 -0.21
C VAL A 60 -3.94 -2.82 -0.26
N THR A 61 -4.45 -1.89 0.53
CA THR A 61 -5.84 -1.43 0.45
C THR A 61 -5.89 0.08 0.26
N SER A 62 -7.01 0.56 -0.26
CA SER A 62 -7.23 1.98 -0.54
C SER A 62 -8.61 2.40 -0.08
N GLY A 63 -8.70 3.61 0.44
CA GLY A 63 -9.95 4.20 0.92
C GLY A 63 -9.73 5.63 1.36
N TYR A 64 -10.54 6.09 2.29
CA TYR A 64 -10.47 7.43 2.87
C TYR A 64 -10.14 7.33 4.35
N TYR A 65 -9.21 8.17 4.81
CA TYR A 65 -8.92 8.27 6.24
C TYR A 65 -10.17 8.73 7.01
N GLY A 66 -10.68 7.87 7.88
CA GLY A 66 -11.93 8.07 8.61
C GLY A 66 -11.72 8.92 9.85
N ILE A 67 -10.99 8.38 10.84
CA ILE A 67 -10.67 9.04 12.11
C ILE A 67 -9.61 8.24 12.88
N GLY A 68 -8.82 8.90 13.74
CA GLY A 68 -8.01 8.22 14.75
C GLY A 68 -8.89 7.72 15.91
N LEU A 69 -8.72 6.45 16.30
CA LEU A 69 -9.49 5.81 17.38
C LEU A 69 -8.72 5.75 18.70
N CYS A 70 -7.41 5.53 18.63
CA CYS A 70 -6.54 5.42 19.79
C CYS A 70 -5.13 5.97 19.47
N SER A 71 -4.17 5.83 20.37
CA SER A 71 -2.80 6.35 20.19
C SER A 71 -2.09 5.79 18.96
N ASP A 72 -2.45 4.59 18.56
CA ASP A 72 -1.79 3.76 17.55
C ASP A 72 -2.80 3.12 16.60
N CYS A 73 -4.06 3.56 16.57
CA CYS A 73 -5.05 2.98 15.66
C CYS A 73 -5.99 4.01 15.06
N PHE A 74 -6.42 3.76 13.83
CA PHE A 74 -7.34 4.61 13.08
C PHE A 74 -8.24 3.78 12.15
N LEU A 75 -9.23 4.44 11.55
CA LEU A 75 -10.16 3.85 10.60
C LEU A 75 -9.87 4.32 9.18
N ILE A 76 -9.97 3.39 8.24
CA ILE A 76 -10.08 3.66 6.81
C ILE A 76 -11.45 3.17 6.31
N LYS A 77 -12.07 3.88 5.38
CA LYS A 77 -13.40 3.55 4.81
C LYS A 77 -13.42 3.65 3.29
N ASP A 78 -14.18 2.79 2.62
CA ASP A 78 -14.41 2.83 1.16
C ASP A 78 -15.85 3.22 0.78
N GLY A 79 -16.62 3.72 1.76
CA GLY A 79 -18.02 4.16 1.60
C GLY A 79 -19.04 3.10 1.97
N VAL A 80 -18.71 1.82 1.82
CA VAL A 80 -19.59 0.68 2.18
C VAL A 80 -19.08 -0.07 3.41
N ALA A 81 -17.77 -0.08 3.62
CA ALA A 81 -17.11 -0.78 4.70
C ALA A 81 -16.09 0.12 5.40
N THR A 82 -15.68 -0.32 6.59
CA THR A 82 -14.66 0.32 7.41
C THR A 82 -13.71 -0.76 7.90
N LEU A 83 -12.41 -0.44 7.96
CA LEU A 83 -11.37 -1.31 8.46
C LEU A 83 -10.55 -0.59 9.53
N ARG A 84 -10.28 -1.28 10.63
CA ARG A 84 -9.34 -0.80 11.64
C ARG A 84 -7.93 -1.00 11.14
N VAL A 85 -7.13 0.05 11.23
CA VAL A 85 -5.70 0.03 10.95
C VAL A 85 -4.97 0.26 12.26
N GLU A 86 -4.02 -0.61 12.55
CA GLU A 86 -3.07 -0.46 13.65
C GLU A 86 -1.77 0.09 13.07
N GLY A 87 -1.40 1.28 13.51
CA GLY A 87 -0.14 1.93 13.19
C GLY A 87 1.01 1.43 14.05
N SER A 88 2.14 2.09 13.91
CA SER A 88 3.36 1.79 14.64
C SER A 88 4.17 3.08 14.82
N GLN A 89 5.37 2.98 15.41
CA GLN A 89 6.26 4.14 15.50
C GLN A 89 6.66 4.69 14.12
N THR A 90 6.77 3.82 13.11
CA THR A 90 7.10 4.22 11.73
C THR A 90 5.87 4.57 10.90
N VAL A 91 4.69 4.11 11.31
CA VAL A 91 3.39 4.44 10.68
C VAL A 91 2.46 5.07 11.73
N PRO A 92 2.66 6.36 12.07
CA PRO A 92 1.86 7.00 13.10
C PRO A 92 0.42 7.22 12.64
N VAL A 93 -0.48 7.39 13.62
CA VAL A 93 -1.86 7.81 13.34
C VAL A 93 -1.85 9.19 12.64
N PRO A 94 -2.45 9.32 11.44
CA PRO A 94 -2.48 10.60 10.73
C PRO A 94 -3.19 11.70 11.54
N SER A 95 -2.80 12.96 11.35
CA SER A 95 -3.47 14.09 12.00
C SER A 95 -4.86 14.33 11.43
N LYS A 96 -5.73 15.02 12.20
CA LYS A 96 -7.10 15.38 11.77
C LYS A 96 -7.16 16.20 10.47
N SER A 97 -6.09 16.88 10.07
CA SER A 97 -6.00 17.59 8.78
C SER A 97 -6.09 16.68 7.55
N TYR A 98 -5.95 15.36 7.73
CA TYR A 98 -6.08 14.36 6.69
C TYR A 98 -7.47 13.70 6.63
N LEU A 99 -8.42 14.12 7.48
CA LEU A 99 -9.78 13.56 7.50
C LEU A 99 -10.41 13.55 6.11
N ASN A 100 -10.97 12.40 5.73
CA ASN A 100 -11.58 12.10 4.45
C ASN A 100 -10.64 12.27 3.23
N LYS A 101 -9.32 12.36 3.43
CA LYS A 101 -8.38 12.32 2.30
C LYS A 101 -8.16 10.87 1.83
N PRO A 102 -7.96 10.65 0.51
CA PRO A 102 -7.61 9.34 -0.01
C PRO A 102 -6.31 8.83 0.62
N LEU A 103 -6.32 7.57 0.99
CA LEU A 103 -5.24 6.91 1.71
C LEU A 103 -5.04 5.50 1.14
N ARG A 104 -3.79 5.17 0.82
CA ARG A 104 -3.35 3.80 0.60
C ARG A 104 -2.61 3.30 1.83
N VAL A 105 -2.86 2.06 2.22
CA VAL A 105 -2.19 1.40 3.33
C VAL A 105 -1.67 0.05 2.85
N TYR A 106 -0.40 -0.20 3.13
CA TYR A 106 0.24 -1.50 2.99
C TYR A 106 0.45 -2.10 4.38
N GLY A 107 0.05 -3.35 4.56
CA GLY A 107 0.20 -4.01 5.85
C GLY A 107 -0.34 -5.43 5.86
N THR A 108 -0.19 -6.09 7.00
CA THR A 108 -0.61 -7.48 7.21
C THR A 108 -1.98 -7.54 7.87
N VAL A 109 -2.89 -8.35 7.32
CA VAL A 109 -4.23 -8.54 7.88
C VAL A 109 -4.16 -9.49 9.08
N ASP A 110 -4.62 -9.02 10.23
CA ASP A 110 -4.75 -9.73 11.48
C ASP A 110 -6.23 -10.00 11.76
N VAL A 111 -6.56 -11.27 12.00
CA VAL A 111 -7.93 -11.69 12.31
C VAL A 111 -7.90 -12.35 13.68
N THR A 112 -8.54 -11.71 14.65
CA THR A 112 -8.65 -12.21 16.02
C THR A 112 -10.08 -12.65 16.27
N GLU A 113 -10.26 -13.89 16.71
CA GLU A 113 -11.56 -14.37 17.16
C GLU A 113 -11.92 -13.73 18.51
N GLY A 114 -13.13 -13.19 18.59
CA GLY A 114 -13.71 -12.70 19.83
C GLY A 114 -13.99 -13.84 20.81
N ALA A 115 -14.10 -13.48 22.10
CA ALA A 115 -14.44 -14.44 23.14
C ALA A 115 -15.84 -15.04 22.87
N GLY A 116 -15.87 -16.26 22.36
CA GLY A 116 -17.09 -16.97 21.97
C GLY A 116 -17.17 -17.37 20.50
N GLY A 117 -16.15 -17.12 19.67
CA GLY A 117 -15.99 -17.67 18.32
C GLY A 117 -17.01 -17.19 17.27
N THR A 118 -17.87 -16.22 17.61
CA THR A 118 -18.94 -15.72 16.73
C THR A 118 -18.65 -14.34 16.15
N GLU A 119 -17.78 -13.55 16.78
CA GLU A 119 -17.30 -12.28 16.26
C GLU A 119 -15.83 -12.39 15.85
N GLN A 120 -15.48 -11.80 14.71
CA GLN A 120 -14.08 -11.66 14.27
C GLN A 120 -13.73 -10.18 14.26
N ALA A 121 -12.62 -9.84 14.91
CA ALA A 121 -12.02 -8.52 14.81
C ALA A 121 -10.96 -8.55 13.70
N ILE A 122 -11.14 -7.68 12.69
CA ILE A 122 -10.23 -7.57 11.56
C ILE A 122 -9.43 -6.28 11.71
N THR A 123 -8.11 -6.40 11.73
CA THR A 123 -7.19 -5.27 11.85
C THR A 123 -6.12 -5.36 10.77
N LEU A 124 -5.81 -4.25 10.12
CA LEU A 124 -4.65 -4.15 9.23
C LEU A 124 -3.46 -3.58 10.01
N LYS A 125 -2.44 -4.39 10.26
CA LYS A 125 -1.18 -3.93 10.88
C LYS A 125 -0.36 -3.21 9.83
N ALA A 126 -0.34 -1.89 9.89
CA ALA A 126 0.24 -1.06 8.85
C ALA A 126 1.77 -1.10 8.88
N GLU A 127 2.33 -1.41 7.72
CA GLU A 127 3.76 -1.38 7.44
C GLU A 127 4.13 -0.10 6.69
N GLY A 128 3.24 0.42 5.85
CA GLY A 128 3.41 1.67 5.12
C GLY A 128 2.08 2.36 4.80
N LEU A 129 2.10 3.69 4.67
CA LEU A 129 0.95 4.46 4.21
C LEU A 129 1.36 5.60 3.28
N GLU A 130 0.42 5.99 2.43
CA GLU A 130 0.56 7.11 1.50
C GLU A 130 -0.79 7.79 1.28
N PHE A 131 -0.84 9.10 1.54
CA PHE A 131 -1.96 9.94 1.12
C PHE A 131 -1.83 10.29 -0.37
N GLN A 132 -2.95 10.17 -1.10
CA GLN A 132 -3.03 10.49 -2.54
C GLN A 132 -3.55 11.91 -2.78
#